data_AF-A0A9E4BNM5-F1
#
_entry.id   AF-A0A9E4BNM5-F1
#
_cell.length_a   1.000
_cell.length_b   1.000
_cell.length_c   1.000
_cell.angle_alpha   90.00
_cell.angle_beta   90.00
_cell.angle_gamma   90.00
#
_symmetry.space_group_name_H-M   'P 1'
#
loop_
_entity.id
_entity.type
_entity.pdbx_description
1 polymer ?
#
loop_
_entity_poly.entity_id
_entity_poly.type
_entity_poly.pdbx_seq_one_letter_code
_entity_poly.pdbx_strand_id
1 'polypeptide(L)'
;MNEEMARVMGMENPVGARLRFGREGPIIGVVKNFHFQSLYTAIEPLIIILSPTRTEYLFVRIAGGQTAEAIAGMERAFKKFSTDRPFEFSFQDEQFESMYRNESTMGTLATFFAIFAIFISCLGLFGLASYTAEQRTKEIGIRKVLGASIPNLVILLSKEFIRLVVISFALAAPLAYHFMNDWLNDFAYHTSLGWRVFVFAGVLSLIIACITVSYQAIKVAMANPVESLRYE
;
A
#
# COMPACT_ATOMS: atom_id res chain seq x y z
N MET A 1 19.39 27.57 6.30
CA MET A 1 19.45 26.20 6.88
C MET A 1 18.04 25.71 7.17
N ASN A 2 17.80 24.43 7.42
CA ASN A 2 16.51 23.94 7.92
C ASN A 2 16.42 24.00 9.46
N GLU A 3 15.22 23.77 10.01
CA GLU A 3 14.95 23.71 11.45
C GLU A 3 15.73 22.59 12.14
N GLU A 4 15.92 21.44 11.48
CA GLU A 4 16.73 20.33 11.98
C GLU A 4 18.16 20.77 12.30
N MET A 5 18.80 21.48 11.38
CA MET A 5 20.16 21.97 11.55
C MET A 5 20.27 22.97 12.70
N ALA A 6 19.30 23.88 12.83
CA ALA A 6 19.25 24.81 13.96
C ALA A 6 19.14 24.06 15.29
N ARG A 7 18.33 22.98 15.34
CA ARG A 7 18.17 22.16 16.54
C ARG A 7 19.43 21.39 16.91
N VAL A 8 20.07 20.72 15.94
CA VAL A 8 21.32 19.98 16.16
C VAL A 8 22.45 20.89 16.62
N MET A 9 22.49 22.13 16.13
CA MET A 9 23.46 23.13 16.57
C MET A 9 23.10 23.82 17.90
N GLY A 10 21.94 23.51 18.50
CA GLY A 10 21.48 24.16 19.74
C GLY A 10 21.21 25.66 19.57
N MET A 11 20.84 26.10 18.37
CA MET A 11 20.60 27.52 18.06
C MET A 11 19.12 27.87 18.19
N GLU A 12 18.76 28.71 19.16
CA GLU A 12 17.39 29.22 19.31
C GLU A 12 17.06 30.33 18.29
N ASN A 13 18.00 31.24 18.05
CA ASN A 13 17.87 32.35 17.10
C ASN A 13 19.06 32.36 16.12
N PRO A 14 19.08 31.44 15.14
CA PRO A 14 20.23 31.26 14.24
C PRO A 14 20.40 32.40 13.23
N VAL A 15 19.36 33.16 12.90
CA VAL A 15 19.42 34.22 11.87
C VAL A 15 20.35 35.35 12.31
N GLY A 16 21.28 35.74 11.43
CA GLY A 16 22.29 36.76 11.68
C GLY A 16 23.59 36.23 12.31
N ALA A 17 23.57 35.02 12.92
CA ALA A 17 24.78 34.41 13.45
C ALA A 17 25.73 33.95 12.33
N ARG A 18 27.04 33.90 12.60
CA ARG A 18 28.04 33.37 11.66
C ARG A 18 28.13 31.86 11.80
N LEU A 19 27.94 31.16 10.68
CA LEU A 19 28.12 29.72 10.59
C LEU A 19 29.48 29.41 9.96
N ARG A 20 30.23 28.47 10.54
CA ARG A 20 31.46 27.91 9.98
C ARG A 20 31.27 26.42 9.71
N PHE A 21 30.83 26.10 8.50
CA PHE A 21 30.60 24.71 8.09
C PHE A 21 30.94 24.54 6.61
N GLY A 22 32.20 24.18 6.31
CA GLY A 22 32.77 24.12 4.95
C GLY A 22 32.98 25.50 4.28
N ARG A 23 32.03 26.42 4.44
CA ARG A 23 32.09 27.82 4.03
C ARG A 23 31.66 28.71 5.21
N GLU A 24 32.31 29.85 5.39
CA GLU A 24 31.94 30.82 6.43
C GLU A 24 30.97 31.86 5.87
N GLY A 25 29.88 32.11 6.59
CA GLY A 25 28.89 33.09 6.17
C GLY A 25 27.82 33.37 7.24
N PRO A 26 27.11 34.51 7.13
CA PRO A 26 25.96 34.78 7.99
C PRO A 26 24.79 33.86 7.62
N ILE A 27 24.03 33.45 8.63
CA ILE A 27 22.78 32.73 8.44
C ILE A 27 21.70 33.74 8.06
N ILE A 28 21.22 33.67 6.82
CA ILE A 28 20.26 34.65 6.28
C ILE A 28 18.81 34.23 6.60
N GLY A 29 18.57 32.94 6.84
CA GLY A 29 17.24 32.42 7.14
C GLY A 29 17.22 30.95 7.53
N VAL A 30 16.10 30.59 8.17
CA VAL A 30 15.72 29.21 8.50
C VAL A 30 14.48 28.85 7.70
N VAL A 31 14.52 27.71 7.02
CA VAL A 31 13.36 27.13 6.33
C VAL A 31 12.78 26.01 7.17
N LYS A 32 11.47 25.79 7.05
CA LYS A 32 10.80 24.65 7.67
C LYS A 32 11.41 23.34 7.20
N ASN A 33 11.37 22.32 8.05
CA ASN A 33 11.77 20.97 7.65
C ASN A 33 10.91 20.45 6.48
N PHE A 34 11.56 19.89 5.46
CA PHE A 34 10.93 19.25 4.31
C PHE A 34 11.72 18.01 3.91
N HIS A 35 11.08 17.07 3.22
CA HIS A 35 11.74 15.87 2.71
C HIS A 35 12.50 16.21 1.43
N PHE A 36 13.82 16.02 1.47
CA PHE A 36 14.72 16.20 0.32
C PHE A 36 15.51 14.93 0.00
N GLN A 37 15.27 13.85 0.75
CA GLN A 37 15.79 12.50 0.57
C GLN A 37 14.62 11.51 0.56
N SER A 38 14.92 10.21 0.42
CA SER A 38 13.92 9.16 0.57
C SER A 38 13.24 9.18 1.95
N LEU A 39 11.97 8.74 2.02
CA LEU A 39 11.18 8.71 3.26
C LEU A 39 11.69 7.71 4.31
N TYR A 40 12.61 6.82 3.95
CA TYR A 40 13.32 5.97 4.91
C TYR A 40 14.21 6.79 5.84
N THR A 41 14.74 7.92 5.36
CA THR A 41 15.67 8.74 6.13
C THR A 41 14.91 9.82 6.89
N ALA A 42 15.24 10.00 8.16
CA ALA A 42 14.77 11.17 8.91
C ALA A 42 15.23 12.45 8.20
N ILE A 43 14.51 13.56 8.43
CA ILE A 43 14.93 14.85 7.88
C ILE A 43 16.30 15.19 8.48
N GLU A 44 17.32 15.19 7.64
CA GLU A 44 18.69 15.47 8.06
C GLU A 44 18.96 16.99 8.15
N PRO A 45 19.99 17.40 8.93
CA PRO A 45 20.47 18.78 8.94
C PRO A 45 20.87 19.26 7.53
N LEU A 46 20.25 20.34 7.07
CA LEU A 46 20.46 20.90 5.73
C LEU A 46 20.95 22.35 5.78
N ILE A 47 22.05 22.62 5.06
CA ILE A 47 22.51 23.98 4.75
C ILE A 47 22.22 24.26 3.28
N ILE A 48 21.50 25.37 3.03
CA ILE A 48 21.27 25.90 1.69
C ILE A 48 22.18 27.10 1.53
N ILE A 49 23.07 27.05 0.53
CA ILE A 49 24.07 28.09 0.27
C ILE A 49 23.63 28.93 -0.93
N LEU A 50 23.48 30.24 -0.74
CA LEU A 50 23.27 31.18 -1.84
C LEU A 50 24.62 31.48 -2.50
N SER A 51 24.83 30.96 -3.71
CA SER A 51 26.06 31.18 -4.50
C SER A 51 25.72 31.59 -5.93
N PRO A 52 25.44 32.89 -6.19
CA PRO A 52 24.97 33.37 -7.50
C PRO A 52 25.90 33.05 -8.67
N THR A 53 27.19 32.86 -8.40
CA THR A 53 28.22 32.56 -9.40
C THR A 53 28.36 31.06 -9.71
N ARG A 54 27.63 30.19 -9.01
CA ARG A 54 27.75 28.72 -9.12
C ARG A 54 26.37 28.06 -9.13
N THR A 55 25.52 28.50 -10.06
CA THR A 55 24.18 27.96 -10.27
C THR A 55 24.24 26.86 -11.32
N GLU A 56 23.95 25.63 -10.92
CA GLU A 56 23.94 24.46 -11.81
C GLU A 56 22.52 24.15 -12.33
N TYR A 57 21.49 24.48 -11.56
CA TYR A 57 20.09 24.21 -11.88
C TYR A 57 19.21 25.45 -11.67
N LEU A 58 18.22 25.60 -12.55
CA LEU A 58 17.17 26.62 -12.44
C LEU A 58 15.81 25.94 -12.27
N PHE A 59 15.14 26.22 -11.15
CA PHE A 59 13.77 25.78 -10.93
C PHE A 59 12.79 26.83 -11.47
N VAL A 60 11.89 26.42 -12.36
CA VAL A 60 10.89 27.30 -12.97
C VAL A 60 9.51 26.72 -12.73
N ARG A 61 8.62 27.52 -12.12
CA ARG A 61 7.21 27.14 -11.95
C ARG A 61 6.41 27.60 -13.16
N ILE A 62 5.77 26.65 -13.83
CA ILE A 62 4.95 26.90 -15.03
C ILE A 62 3.47 26.96 -14.63
N ALA A 63 2.69 27.82 -15.29
CA ALA A 63 1.24 27.85 -15.14
C ALA A 63 0.57 26.63 -15.80
N GLY A 64 -0.49 26.10 -15.19
CA GLY A 64 -1.19 24.92 -15.70
C GLY A 64 -1.69 25.13 -17.14
N GLY A 65 -1.54 24.10 -17.98
CA GLY A 65 -1.98 24.12 -19.38
C GLY A 65 -1.04 24.81 -20.37
N GLN A 66 0.07 25.41 -19.91
CA GLN A 66 1.02 26.15 -20.76
C GLN A 66 2.39 25.47 -20.89
N THR A 67 2.51 24.19 -20.53
CA THR A 67 3.80 23.49 -20.44
C THR A 67 4.63 23.54 -21.72
N ALA A 68 4.04 23.19 -22.87
CA ALA A 68 4.75 23.17 -24.14
C ALA A 68 5.23 24.57 -24.57
N GLU A 69 4.37 25.58 -24.41
CA GLU A 69 4.70 26.97 -24.74
C GLU A 69 5.79 27.52 -23.81
N ALA A 70 5.70 27.23 -22.51
CA ALA A 70 6.69 27.64 -21.52
C ALA A 70 8.07 27.02 -21.80
N ILE A 71 8.13 25.72 -22.14
CA ILE A 71 9.38 25.05 -22.49
C ILE A 71 10.01 25.68 -23.74
N ALA A 72 9.23 25.90 -24.80
CA ALA A 72 9.73 26.56 -26.01
C ALA A 72 10.16 28.02 -25.74
N GLY A 73 9.48 28.72 -24.83
CA GLY A 73 9.88 30.04 -24.34
C GLY A 73 11.21 30.01 -23.60
N MET A 74 11.39 29.06 -22.69
CA MET A 74 12.62 28.87 -21.92
C MET A 74 13.80 28.49 -22.83
N GLU A 75 13.61 27.58 -23.78
CA GLU A 75 14.66 27.20 -24.74
C GLU A 75 15.13 28.40 -25.56
N ARG A 76 14.20 29.23 -26.06
CA ARG A 76 14.52 30.46 -26.79
C ARG A 76 15.25 31.47 -25.92
N ALA A 77 14.85 31.61 -24.66
CA ALA A 77 15.54 32.49 -23.72
C ALA A 77 16.95 31.98 -23.41
N PHE A 78 17.11 30.67 -23.16
CA PHE A 78 18.39 30.04 -22.85
C PHE A 78 19.40 30.20 -23.99
N LYS A 79 18.99 29.92 -25.23
CA LYS A 79 19.84 30.05 -26.43
C LYS A 79 20.35 31.48 -26.69
N LYS A 80 19.70 32.52 -26.15
CA LYS A 80 20.20 33.90 -26.23
C LYS A 80 21.41 34.14 -25.32
N PHE A 81 21.52 33.40 -24.23
CA PHE A 81 22.58 33.57 -23.24
C PHE A 81 23.68 32.50 -23.32
N SER A 82 23.36 31.29 -23.77
CA SER A 82 24.31 30.20 -23.98
C SER A 82 24.07 29.54 -25.34
N THR A 83 24.98 29.78 -26.28
CA THR A 83 24.95 29.20 -27.64
C THR A 83 25.73 27.89 -27.71
N ASP A 84 26.58 27.65 -26.72
CA ASP A 84 27.57 26.58 -26.63
C ASP A 84 27.08 25.33 -25.88
N ARG A 85 25.89 25.37 -25.26
CA ARG A 85 25.32 24.26 -24.49
C ARG A 85 23.91 23.88 -24.97
N PRO A 86 23.57 22.59 -25.00
CA PRO A 86 22.20 22.17 -25.26
C PRO A 86 21.28 22.62 -24.12
N PHE A 87 20.03 22.92 -24.47
CA PHE A 87 18.98 23.16 -23.47
C PHE A 87 18.52 21.82 -22.90
N GLU A 88 18.85 21.58 -21.64
CA GLU A 88 18.44 20.38 -20.90
C GLU A 88 17.43 20.77 -19.82
N PHE A 89 16.39 19.96 -19.69
CA PHE A 89 15.38 20.11 -18.65
C PHE A 89 14.91 18.74 -18.17
N SER A 90 14.40 18.68 -16.94
CA SER A 90 13.71 17.53 -16.40
C SER A 90 12.50 18.01 -15.61
N PHE A 91 11.42 17.23 -15.64
CA PHE A 91 10.27 17.51 -14.80
C PHE A 91 10.57 17.09 -13.37
N GLN A 92 10.16 17.93 -12.42
CA GLN A 92 10.33 17.62 -11.01
C GLN A 92 9.52 16.36 -10.61
N ASP A 93 8.37 16.13 -11.25
CA ASP A 93 7.54 14.94 -11.03
C ASP A 93 8.26 13.65 -11.46
N GLU A 94 9.01 13.66 -12.56
CA GLU A 94 9.81 12.51 -13.01
C GLU A 94 10.95 12.18 -12.03
N GLN A 95 11.58 13.21 -11.47
CA GLN A 95 12.61 13.03 -10.44
C GLN A 95 12.00 12.42 -9.18
N PHE A 96 10.84 12.92 -8.73
CA PHE A 96 10.09 12.35 -7.61
C PHE A 96 9.69 10.90 -7.88
N GLU A 97 9.12 10.59 -9.05
CA GLU A 97 8.80 9.21 -9.42
C GLU A 97 10.03 8.30 -9.42
N SER A 98 11.19 8.78 -9.86
CA SER A 98 12.42 7.98 -9.82
C SER A 98 12.84 7.63 -8.39
N MET A 99 12.64 8.56 -7.44
CA MET A 99 12.95 8.33 -6.03
C MET A 99 11.97 7.35 -5.36
N TYR A 100 10.73 7.24 -5.87
CA TYR A 100 9.67 6.38 -5.31
C TYR A 100 9.32 5.14 -6.16
N ARG A 101 10.10 4.87 -7.22
CA ARG A 101 9.80 3.81 -8.20
C ARG A 101 9.86 2.44 -7.56
N ASN A 102 10.82 2.22 -6.67
CA ASN A 102 11.02 0.93 -6.01
C ASN A 102 9.85 0.59 -5.09
N GLU A 103 9.35 1.58 -4.36
CA GLU A 103 8.21 1.51 -3.45
C GLU A 103 6.93 1.21 -4.22
N SER A 104 6.71 1.92 -5.34
CA SER A 104 5.56 1.67 -6.22
C SER A 104 5.60 0.25 -6.81
N THR A 105 6.76 -0.20 -7.28
CA THR A 105 6.93 -1.56 -7.83
C THR A 105 6.70 -2.60 -6.73
N MET A 106 7.24 -2.41 -5.53
CA MET A 106 7.05 -3.34 -4.41
C MET A 106 5.57 -3.42 -3.98
N GLY A 107 4.88 -2.28 -3.88
CA GLY A 107 3.43 -2.25 -3.59
C GLY A 107 2.60 -2.95 -4.68
N THR A 108 2.99 -2.78 -5.95
CA THR A 108 2.35 -3.45 -7.09
C THR A 108 2.52 -4.98 -7.01
N LEU A 109 3.74 -5.45 -6.78
CA LEU A 109 4.03 -6.88 -6.63
C LEU A 109 3.30 -7.48 -5.42
N ALA A 110 3.31 -6.80 -4.28
CA ALA A 110 2.58 -7.23 -3.08
C ALA A 110 1.08 -7.35 -3.35
N THR A 111 0.50 -6.42 -4.11
CA THR A 111 -0.91 -6.47 -4.51
C THR A 111 -1.20 -7.70 -5.37
N PHE A 112 -0.37 -8.00 -6.37
CA PHE A 112 -0.53 -9.21 -7.17
C PHE A 112 -0.42 -10.48 -6.33
N PHE A 113 0.58 -10.58 -5.45
CA PHE A 113 0.70 -11.74 -4.56
C PHE A 113 -0.49 -11.89 -3.61
N ALA A 114 -1.03 -10.79 -3.08
CA ALA A 114 -2.22 -10.82 -2.25
C ALA A 114 -3.44 -11.33 -3.02
N ILE A 115 -3.65 -10.87 -4.26
CA ILE A 115 -4.74 -11.34 -5.13
C ILE A 115 -4.59 -12.85 -5.41
N PHE A 116 -3.39 -13.30 -5.77
CA PHE A 116 -3.14 -14.73 -6.01
C PHE A 116 -3.33 -15.58 -4.75
N ALA A 117 -2.84 -15.11 -3.60
CA ALA A 117 -3.02 -15.80 -2.34
C ALA A 117 -4.51 -15.94 -1.97
N ILE A 118 -5.30 -14.89 -2.16
CA ILE A 118 -6.76 -14.93 -1.96
C ILE A 118 -7.38 -15.93 -2.94
N PHE A 119 -7.04 -15.88 -4.22
CA PHE A 119 -7.58 -16.77 -5.24
C PHE A 119 -7.29 -18.25 -4.93
N ILE A 120 -6.04 -18.58 -4.61
CA ILE A 120 -5.63 -19.95 -4.24
C ILE A 120 -6.32 -20.39 -2.95
N SER A 121 -6.44 -19.50 -1.96
CA SER A 121 -7.17 -19.79 -0.72
C SER A 121 -8.64 -20.09 -0.97
N CYS A 122 -9.28 -19.37 -1.90
CA CYS A 122 -10.66 -19.65 -2.32
C CYS A 122 -10.79 -21.02 -2.99
N LEU A 123 -9.83 -21.41 -3.83
CA LEU A 123 -9.81 -22.74 -4.43
C LEU A 123 -9.63 -23.85 -3.37
N GLY A 124 -8.76 -23.63 -2.39
CA GLY A 124 -8.58 -24.55 -1.27
C GLY A 124 -9.84 -24.71 -0.42
N LEU A 125 -10.46 -23.58 -0.05
CA LEU A 125 -11.72 -23.58 0.68
C LEU A 125 -12.85 -24.23 -0.12
N PHE A 126 -12.93 -23.95 -1.43
CA PHE A 126 -13.87 -24.58 -2.34
C PHE A 126 -13.68 -26.10 -2.43
N GLY A 127 -12.43 -26.57 -2.51
CA GLY A 127 -12.10 -28.00 -2.51
C GLY A 127 -12.50 -28.69 -1.22
N LEU A 128 -12.16 -28.10 -0.06
CA LEU A 128 -12.54 -28.62 1.25
C LEU A 128 -14.07 -28.63 1.45
N ALA A 129 -14.76 -27.57 1.02
CA ALA A 129 -16.21 -27.48 1.06
C ALA A 129 -16.87 -28.55 0.17
N SER A 130 -16.33 -28.78 -1.02
CA SER A 130 -16.83 -29.79 -1.95
C SER A 130 -16.67 -31.20 -1.38
N TYR A 131 -15.47 -31.54 -0.88
CA TYR A 131 -15.18 -32.83 -0.27
C TYR A 131 -16.05 -33.10 0.97
N THR A 132 -16.19 -32.10 1.84
CA THR A 132 -17.00 -32.22 3.07
C THR A 132 -18.49 -32.40 2.73
N ALA A 133 -18.99 -31.65 1.75
CA ALA A 133 -20.37 -31.77 1.31
C ALA A 133 -20.65 -33.14 0.68
N GLU A 134 -19.69 -33.69 -0.09
CA GLU A 134 -19.79 -35.03 -0.66
C GLU A 134 -19.84 -36.12 0.43
N GLN A 135 -18.93 -36.08 1.40
CA GLN A 135 -18.95 -37.01 2.54
C GLN A 135 -20.25 -36.96 3.34
N ARG A 136 -20.84 -35.76 3.50
CA ARG A 136 -22.08 -35.56 4.24
C ARG A 136 -23.35 -35.70 3.40
N THR A 137 -23.26 -36.11 2.14
CA THR A 137 -24.42 -36.27 1.25
C THR A 137 -25.48 -37.21 1.82
N LYS A 138 -25.07 -38.35 2.41
CA LYS A 138 -26.00 -39.32 3.03
C LYS A 138 -26.76 -38.69 4.21
N GLU A 139 -26.08 -37.94 5.08
CA GLU A 139 -26.69 -37.23 6.21
C GLU A 139 -27.63 -36.11 5.76
N ILE A 140 -27.20 -35.32 4.78
CA ILE A 140 -27.97 -34.20 4.20
C ILE A 140 -29.23 -34.74 3.52
N GLY A 141 -29.13 -35.87 2.79
CA GLY A 141 -30.25 -36.55 2.15
C GLY A 141 -31.31 -37.02 3.15
N ILE A 142 -30.89 -37.67 4.24
CA ILE A 142 -31.80 -38.11 5.31
C ILE A 142 -32.51 -36.91 5.95
N ARG A 143 -31.76 -35.85 6.31
CA ARG A 143 -32.34 -34.63 6.90
C ARG A 143 -33.31 -33.93 5.95
N LYS A 144 -33.03 -33.90 4.64
CA LYS A 144 -33.90 -33.33 3.60
C LYS A 144 -35.22 -34.09 3.49
N VAL A 145 -35.19 -35.42 3.53
CA VAL A 145 -36.41 -36.26 3.53
C VAL A 145 -37.20 -36.11 4.83
N LEU A 146 -36.52 -35.86 5.95
CA LEU A 146 -37.15 -35.51 7.24
C LEU A 146 -37.68 -34.07 7.32
N GLY A 147 -37.67 -33.32 6.20
CA GLY A 147 -38.27 -31.98 6.12
C GLY A 147 -37.34 -30.82 6.45
N ALA A 148 -36.02 -31.04 6.55
CA ALA A 148 -35.07 -29.94 6.74
C ALA A 148 -35.05 -29.01 5.51
N SER A 149 -35.14 -27.70 5.76
CA SER A 149 -35.06 -26.68 4.70
C SER A 149 -33.64 -26.53 4.16
N ILE A 150 -33.50 -26.25 2.86
CA ILE A 150 -32.22 -26.01 2.19
C ILE A 150 -31.38 -24.93 2.89
N PRO A 151 -31.94 -23.79 3.34
CA PRO A 151 -31.17 -22.77 4.06
C PRO A 151 -30.56 -23.26 5.37
N ASN A 152 -31.27 -24.12 6.13
CA ASN A 152 -30.73 -24.66 7.38
C ASN A 152 -29.54 -25.58 7.16
N LEU A 153 -29.55 -26.35 6.07
CA LEU A 153 -28.42 -27.20 5.68
C LEU A 153 -27.22 -26.36 5.25
N VAL A 154 -27.44 -25.28 4.49
CA VAL A 154 -26.40 -24.33 4.09
C VAL A 154 -25.78 -23.65 5.31
N ILE A 155 -26.59 -23.16 6.26
CA ILE A 155 -26.08 -22.51 7.48
C ILE A 155 -25.23 -23.47 8.31
N LEU A 156 -25.66 -24.73 8.46
CA LEU A 156 -24.93 -25.73 9.21
C LEU A 156 -23.53 -25.97 8.63
N LEU A 157 -23.44 -26.13 7.31
CA LEU A 157 -22.17 -26.33 6.60
C LEU A 157 -21.31 -25.07 6.67
N SER A 158 -21.88 -23.90 6.37
CA SER A 158 -21.17 -22.62 6.41
C SER A 158 -20.60 -22.29 7.79
N LYS A 159 -21.26 -22.66 8.89
CA LYS A 159 -20.80 -22.39 10.25
C LYS A 159 -19.46 -23.07 10.57
N GLU A 160 -19.25 -24.29 10.09
CA GLU A 160 -17.98 -25.01 10.32
C GLU A 160 -16.81 -24.29 9.63
N PHE A 161 -17.00 -23.85 8.38
CA PHE A 161 -15.99 -23.11 7.63
C PHE A 161 -15.77 -21.69 8.17
N ILE A 162 -16.83 -20.96 8.52
CA ILE A 162 -16.73 -19.63 9.12
C ILE A 162 -15.92 -19.71 10.42
N ARG A 163 -16.14 -20.75 11.25
CA ARG A 163 -15.35 -20.94 12.48
C ARG A 163 -13.86 -21.09 12.18
N LEU A 164 -13.50 -21.85 11.16
CA LEU A 164 -12.10 -22.00 10.74
C LEU A 164 -11.52 -20.67 10.27
N VAL A 165 -12.26 -19.90 9.46
CA VAL A 165 -11.83 -18.58 8.97
C VAL A 165 -11.62 -17.59 10.12
N VAL A 166 -12.53 -17.56 11.09
CA VAL A 166 -12.40 -16.69 12.27
C VAL A 166 -11.17 -17.06 13.11
N ILE A 167 -10.90 -18.35 13.32
CA ILE A 167 -9.70 -18.80 14.05
C ILE A 167 -8.43 -18.42 13.29
N SER A 168 -8.39 -18.67 11.97
CA SER A 168 -7.27 -18.27 11.12
C SER A 168 -7.04 -16.77 11.14
N PHE A 169 -8.10 -15.95 11.08
CA PHE A 169 -7.99 -14.50 11.15
C PHE A 169 -7.52 -14.02 12.52
N ALA A 170 -8.02 -14.61 13.61
CA ALA A 170 -7.60 -14.27 14.97
C ALA A 170 -6.11 -14.55 15.22
N LEU A 171 -5.53 -15.54 14.53
CA LEU A 171 -4.09 -15.83 14.57
C LEU A 171 -3.30 -14.93 13.60
N ALA A 172 -3.82 -14.73 12.38
CA ALA A 172 -3.13 -13.97 11.34
C ALA A 172 -3.08 -12.46 11.64
N ALA A 173 -4.13 -11.88 12.24
CA ALA A 173 -4.20 -10.45 12.53
C ALA A 173 -3.06 -9.95 13.46
N PRO A 174 -2.78 -10.55 14.64
CA PRO A 174 -1.69 -10.11 15.50
C PRO A 174 -0.31 -10.35 14.87
N LEU A 175 -0.13 -11.46 14.15
CA LEU A 175 1.10 -11.73 13.40
C LEU A 175 1.34 -10.65 12.35
N ALA A 176 0.33 -10.37 11.51
CA ALA A 176 0.41 -9.34 10.49
C ALA A 176 0.65 -7.95 11.10
N TYR A 177 0.03 -7.65 12.24
CA TYR A 177 0.29 -6.40 12.96
C TYR A 177 1.74 -6.28 13.40
N HIS A 178 2.31 -7.33 13.98
CA HIS A 178 3.70 -7.30 14.44
C HIS A 178 4.69 -7.11 13.28
N PHE A 179 4.59 -7.92 12.23
CA PHE A 179 5.45 -7.80 11.04
C PHE A 179 5.31 -6.44 10.35
N MET A 180 4.09 -5.91 10.24
CA MET A 180 3.87 -4.60 9.63
C MET A 180 4.35 -3.46 10.49
N ASN A 181 4.21 -3.57 11.81
CA ASN A 181 4.74 -2.56 12.72
C ASN A 181 6.26 -2.50 12.65
N ASP A 182 6.94 -3.65 12.67
CA ASP A 182 8.39 -3.72 12.56
C ASP A 182 8.86 -3.17 11.21
N TRP A 183 8.20 -3.54 10.12
CA TRP A 183 8.52 -3.00 8.80
C TRP A 183 8.27 -1.50 8.68
N LEU A 184 7.22 -0.96 9.32
CA LEU A 184 6.94 0.49 9.30
C LEU A 184 7.89 1.30 10.18
N ASN A 185 8.44 0.70 11.23
CA ASN A 185 9.43 1.37 12.08
C ASN A 185 10.75 1.67 11.35
N ASP A 186 11.05 0.98 10.25
CA ASP A 186 12.19 1.28 9.38
C ASP A 186 12.02 2.60 8.61
N PHE A 187 10.82 3.17 8.58
CA PHE A 187 10.55 4.45 7.95
C PHE A 187 10.53 5.56 9.01
N ALA A 188 11.36 6.59 8.86
CA ALA A 188 11.36 7.72 9.77
C ALA A 188 10.00 8.46 9.83
N TYR A 189 9.23 8.39 8.75
CA TYR A 189 7.86 8.91 8.66
C TYR A 189 6.91 7.81 8.20
N HIS A 190 6.28 7.14 9.16
CA HIS A 190 5.32 6.08 8.88
C HIS A 190 3.90 6.44 9.33
N THR A 191 2.91 5.83 8.69
CA THR A 191 1.53 5.85 9.18
C THR A 191 1.38 4.81 10.29
N SER A 192 0.50 5.06 11.27
CA SER A 192 0.15 4.04 12.26
C SER A 192 -0.82 3.03 11.65
N LEU A 193 -0.62 1.72 11.86
CA LEU A 193 -1.63 0.72 11.49
C LEU A 193 -2.91 0.94 12.32
N GLY A 194 -3.94 1.47 11.68
CA GLY A 194 -5.26 1.59 12.28
C GLY A 194 -5.98 0.23 12.32
N TRP A 195 -6.63 -0.07 13.45
CA TRP A 195 -7.49 -1.26 13.62
C TRP A 195 -8.55 -1.43 12.51
N ARG A 196 -8.94 -0.32 11.87
CA ARG A 196 -9.88 -0.30 10.74
C ARG A 196 -9.44 -1.23 9.60
N VAL A 197 -8.15 -1.28 9.28
CA VAL A 197 -7.62 -2.12 8.19
C VAL A 197 -7.89 -3.59 8.47
N PHE A 198 -7.66 -4.04 9.70
CA PHE A 198 -7.95 -5.41 10.12
C PHE A 198 -9.44 -5.71 10.09
N VAL A 199 -10.29 -4.78 10.53
CA VAL A 199 -11.74 -4.98 10.45
C VAL A 199 -12.22 -5.10 9.01
N PHE A 200 -11.73 -4.25 8.10
CA PHE A 200 -12.05 -4.37 6.68
C PHE A 200 -11.55 -5.70 6.10
N ALA A 201 -10.32 -6.11 6.38
CA ALA A 201 -9.78 -7.39 5.92
C ALA A 201 -10.55 -8.60 6.48
N GLY A 202 -10.92 -8.55 7.77
CA GLY A 202 -11.72 -9.57 8.43
C GLY A 202 -13.11 -9.70 7.81
N VAL A 203 -13.81 -8.58 7.62
CA VAL A 203 -15.12 -8.57 6.96
C VAL A 203 -15.02 -9.07 5.52
N LEU A 204 -14.02 -8.62 4.76
CA LEU A 204 -13.83 -9.03 3.37
C LEU A 204 -13.54 -10.54 3.27
N SER A 205 -12.67 -11.08 4.13
CA SER A 205 -12.35 -12.52 4.15
C SER A 205 -13.57 -13.37 4.53
N LEU A 206 -14.40 -12.91 5.46
CA LEU A 206 -15.65 -13.58 5.82
C LEU A 206 -16.66 -13.56 4.68
N ILE A 207 -16.80 -12.43 3.97
CA ILE A 207 -17.68 -12.33 2.79
C ILE A 207 -17.24 -13.32 1.72
N ILE A 208 -15.95 -13.35 1.39
CA ILE A 208 -15.39 -14.27 0.39
C ILE A 208 -15.66 -15.72 0.80
N ALA A 209 -15.34 -16.09 2.03
CA ALA A 209 -15.57 -17.44 2.54
C ALA A 209 -17.06 -17.82 2.51
N CYS A 210 -17.94 -16.91 2.92
CA CYS A 210 -19.38 -17.14 2.91
C CYS A 210 -19.90 -17.36 1.49
N ILE A 211 -19.45 -16.57 0.51
CA ILE A 211 -19.83 -16.72 -0.90
C ILE A 211 -19.36 -18.08 -1.43
N THR A 212 -18.08 -18.42 -1.23
CA THR A 212 -17.50 -19.68 -1.73
C THR A 212 -18.19 -20.91 -1.15
N VAL A 213 -18.43 -20.93 0.16
CA VAL A 213 -19.03 -22.09 0.84
C VAL A 213 -20.53 -22.18 0.57
N SER A 214 -21.24 -21.05 0.58
CA SER A 214 -22.69 -21.05 0.33
C SER A 214 -23.00 -21.53 -1.09
N TYR A 215 -22.20 -21.11 -2.08
CA TYR A 215 -22.33 -21.61 -3.45
C TYR A 215 -22.26 -23.14 -3.52
N GLN A 216 -21.27 -23.75 -2.87
CA GLN A 216 -21.11 -25.19 -2.88
C GLN A 216 -22.20 -25.92 -2.08
N ALA A 217 -22.56 -25.38 -0.91
CA ALA A 217 -23.60 -25.95 -0.06
C ALA A 217 -24.96 -25.95 -0.77
N ILE A 218 -25.31 -24.87 -1.48
CA ILE A 218 -26.54 -24.78 -2.29
C ILE A 218 -26.51 -25.81 -3.42
N LYS A 219 -25.39 -25.90 -4.16
CA LYS A 219 -25.24 -26.86 -5.25
C LYS A 219 -25.51 -28.30 -4.79
N VAL A 220 -24.96 -28.70 -3.64
CA VAL A 220 -25.17 -30.05 -3.08
C VAL A 220 -26.58 -30.22 -2.52
N ALA A 221 -27.12 -29.21 -1.82
CA ALA A 221 -28.47 -29.29 -1.27
C ALA A 221 -29.56 -29.34 -2.36
N MET A 222 -29.31 -28.75 -3.54
CA MET A 222 -30.19 -28.81 -4.71
C MET A 222 -30.05 -30.10 -5.52
N ALA A 223 -28.97 -30.88 -5.31
CA ALA A 223 -28.81 -32.16 -6.00
C ALA A 223 -29.97 -33.12 -5.65
N ASN A 224 -30.41 -33.88 -6.66
CA ASN A 224 -31.60 -34.72 -6.56
C ASN A 224 -31.28 -35.98 -5.75
N PRO A 225 -31.96 -36.24 -4.60
CA PRO A 225 -31.63 -37.37 -3.73
C PRO A 225 -31.87 -38.75 -4.38
N VAL A 226 -32.64 -38.80 -5.47
CA VAL A 226 -32.97 -40.03 -6.19
C VAL A 226 -31.77 -40.59 -6.99
N GLU A 227 -30.79 -39.77 -7.37
CA GLU A 227 -29.55 -40.25 -8.00
C GLU A 227 -28.50 -40.74 -6.97
N SER A 228 -28.47 -40.14 -5.78
CA SER A 228 -27.48 -40.48 -4.75
C SER A 228 -27.78 -41.78 -4.00
N LEU A 229 -29.01 -42.29 -4.10
CA LEU A 229 -29.42 -43.61 -3.58
C LEU A 229 -29.40 -44.73 -4.64
N ARG A 230 -29.16 -44.41 -5.92
CA ARG A 230 -29.20 -45.38 -7.04
C ARG A 230 -27.82 -45.78 -7.57
N TYR A 231 -26.75 -45.31 -6.91
CA TYR A 231 -25.35 -45.60 -7.22
C TYR A 231 -24.69 -46.58 -6.24
N GLU A 232 -25.50 -47.29 -5.45
CA GLU A 232 -25.23 -48.67 -4.98
C GLU A 232 -26.20 -49.60 -5.73
#